data_AF-A0A7X8Z1K8-F1
#
_entry.id   AF-A0A7X8Z1K8-F1
#
_cell.length_a   1.000
_cell.length_b   1.000
_cell.length_c   1.000
_cell.angle_alpha   90.00
_cell.angle_beta   90.00
_cell.angle_gamma   90.00
#
_symmetry.space_group_name_H-M   'P 1'
#
loop_
_entity.id
_entity.type
_entity.pdbx_description
1 polymer ?
#
loop_
_entity_poly.entity_id
_entity_poly.type
_entity_poly.pdbx_seq_one_letter_code
_entity_poly.pdbx_strand_id
1 'polypeptide(L)'
;MPTMQQVSEIVDKVRTRLKDAESDGVYLKVVDERLDDDWLYIVVAPTRPGVRASDHARLMSRVERELRQQGDDKVLLVPAIED
;
A
#
# COMPACT_ATOMS: atom_id res chain seq x y z
N MET A 1 -2.81 -5.64 19.40
CA MET A 1 -1.61 -5.08 18.77
C MET A 1 -0.99 -6.10 17.84
N PRO A 2 -0.83 -5.79 16.54
CA PRO A 2 -0.07 -6.62 15.63
C PRO A 2 1.40 -6.68 16.07
N THR A 3 2.05 -7.84 15.92
CA THR A 3 3.47 -7.97 16.22
C THR A 3 4.30 -7.30 15.12
N MET A 4 5.55 -6.90 15.41
CA MET A 4 6.46 -6.38 14.38
C MET A 4 6.62 -7.35 13.20
N GLN A 5 6.53 -8.66 13.46
CA GLN A 5 6.57 -9.69 12.43
C GLN A 5 5.34 -9.64 11.51
N GLN A 6 4.14 -9.49 12.08
CA GLN A 6 2.91 -9.32 11.30
C GLN A 6 2.92 -8.03 10.47
N VAL A 7 3.47 -6.95 11.01
CA VAL A 7 3.61 -5.68 10.26
C VAL A 7 4.49 -5.88 9.03
N SER A 8 5.67 -6.51 9.19
CA SER A 8 6.57 -6.79 8.07
C SER A 8 5.89 -7.66 7.00
N GLU A 9 5.16 -8.69 7.41
CA GLU A 9 4.44 -9.57 6.48
C GLU A 9 3.38 -8.82 5.68
N ILE A 10 2.62 -7.93 6.33
CA ILE A 10 1.60 -7.10 5.66
C ILE A 10 2.27 -6.11 4.68
N VAL A 11 3.36 -5.47 5.10
CA VAL A 11 4.10 -4.55 4.24
C VAL A 11 4.64 -5.27 3.01
N ASP A 12 5.21 -6.46 3.17
CA ASP A 12 5.75 -7.26 2.05
C ASP A 12 4.65 -7.74 1.10
N LYS A 13 3.47 -8.09 1.65
CA LYS A 13 2.24 -8.34 0.89
C LYS A 13 1.83 -7.13 0.05
N VAL A 14 1.94 -5.92 0.58
CA VAL A 14 1.64 -4.68 -0.16
C VAL A 14 2.69 -4.43 -1.25
N ARG A 15 3.98 -4.50 -0.90
CA ARG A 15 5.08 -4.31 -1.85
C ARG A 15 4.98 -5.25 -3.05
N THR A 16 4.64 -6.52 -2.80
CA THR A 16 4.45 -7.53 -3.86
C THR A 16 3.33 -7.11 -4.83
N ARG A 17 2.17 -6.70 -4.31
CA ARG A 17 1.04 -6.27 -5.15
C ARG A 17 1.31 -4.99 -5.93
N LEU A 18 2.02 -4.03 -5.33
CA LEU A 18 2.44 -2.82 -6.04
C LEU A 18 3.40 -3.16 -7.18
N LYS A 19 4.32 -4.10 -6.95
CA LYS A 19 5.24 -4.60 -7.97
C LYS A 19 4.52 -5.33 -9.10
N ASP A 20 3.52 -6.16 -8.78
CA ASP A 20 2.73 -6.85 -9.80
C ASP A 20 1.97 -5.86 -10.69
N ALA A 21 1.48 -4.75 -10.12
CA ALA A 21 0.79 -3.70 -10.87
C ALA A 21 1.70 -2.87 -11.79
N GLU A 22 3.03 -2.98 -11.67
CA GLU A 22 3.96 -2.39 -12.64
C GLU A 22 3.77 -3.00 -14.04
N SER A 23 3.32 -4.26 -14.13
CA SER A 23 2.97 -4.91 -15.40
C SER A 23 1.75 -4.28 -16.08
N ASP A 24 0.85 -3.68 -15.30
CA ASP A 24 -0.30 -2.88 -15.76
C ASP A 24 0.09 -1.42 -16.05
N GLY A 25 1.37 -1.05 -15.89
CA GLY A 25 1.88 0.31 -16.11
C GLY A 25 1.65 1.28 -14.94
N VAL A 26 1.21 0.79 -13.77
CA VAL A 26 1.02 1.61 -12.57
C VAL A 26 2.20 1.42 -11.63
N TYR A 27 3.07 2.43 -11.58
CA TYR A 27 4.35 2.34 -10.87
C TYR A 27 4.29 3.05 -9.51
N LEU A 28 4.05 2.28 -8.45
CA LEU A 28 3.99 2.76 -7.08
C LEU A 28 4.98 2.00 -6.19
N LYS A 29 5.46 2.64 -5.12
CA LYS A 29 6.28 2.01 -4.07
C LYS A 29 5.78 2.40 -2.69
N VAL A 30 6.00 1.52 -1.72
CA VAL A 30 5.94 1.90 -0.31
C VAL A 30 7.15 2.78 -0.01
N VAL A 31 6.91 3.94 0.60
CA VAL A 31 7.98 4.88 1.02
C VAL A 31 8.12 4.98 2.52
N ASP A 32 7.05 4.71 3.26
CA ASP A 32 7.04 4.75 4.72
C ASP A 32 5.93 3.84 5.26
N GLU A 33 6.05 3.44 6.51
CA GLU A 33 5.08 2.62 7.23
C GLU A 33 5.06 3.03 8.70
N ARG A 34 3.85 3.23 9.23
CA ARG A 34 3.64 3.65 10.61
C ARG A 34 2.53 2.84 11.25
N LEU A 35 2.85 2.21 12.37
CA LEU A 35 1.84 1.63 13.25
C LEU A 35 1.40 2.71 14.25
N ASP A 36 0.12 3.03 14.26
CA ASP A 36 -0.48 3.95 15.24
C ASP A 36 -1.72 3.30 15.85
N ASP A 37 -1.74 3.21 17.18
CA ASP A 37 -2.65 2.38 17.98
C ASP A 37 -2.75 0.93 17.47
N ASP A 38 -3.74 0.69 16.63
CA ASP A 38 -4.14 -0.60 16.09
C ASP A 38 -4.17 -0.59 14.54
N TRP A 39 -3.83 0.54 13.91
CA TRP A 39 -3.86 0.75 12.47
C TRP A 39 -2.45 0.80 11.89
N LEU A 40 -2.23 0.04 10.82
CA LEU A 40 -1.02 0.12 10.02
C LEU A 40 -1.24 1.06 8.82
N TYR A 41 -0.58 2.20 8.85
CA TYR A 41 -0.55 3.16 7.77
C TYR A 41 0.63 2.85 6.86
N ILE A 42 0.38 2.60 5.58
CA ILE A 42 1.42 2.33 4.59
C ILE A 42 1.40 3.47 3.58
N VAL A 43 2.46 4.27 3.56
CA VAL A 43 2.58 5.42 2.69
C VAL A 43 3.10 4.97 1.34
N VAL A 44 2.38 5.33 0.28
CA VAL A 44 2.64 4.90 -1.09
C VAL A 44 2.86 6.12 -1.99
N ALA A 45 3.95 6.10 -2.76
CA ALA A 45 4.30 7.16 -3.70
C ALA A 45 4.50 6.58 -5.12
N PRO A 46 4.25 7.35 -6.18
CA PRO A 46 4.69 7.00 -7.52
C PRO A 46 6.21 6.80 -7.58
N THR A 47 6.69 5.82 -8.35
CA THR A 47 8.13 5.70 -8.63
C THR A 47 8.55 6.48 -9.88
N ARG A 48 7.58 6.90 -10.69
CA ARG A 48 7.76 7.66 -11.92
C ARG A 48 6.66 8.71 -12.06
N PRO A 49 6.96 9.87 -12.69
CA PRO A 49 5.93 10.84 -13.03
C PRO A 49 4.92 10.26 -14.03
N GLY A 50 3.71 10.80 -14.03
CA GLY A 50 2.66 10.44 -15.00
C GLY A 50 1.68 9.37 -14.54
N VAL A 51 1.81 8.84 -13.31
CA VAL A 51 0.76 8.01 -12.70
C VAL A 51 -0.48 8.88 -12.47
N ARG A 52 -1.60 8.49 -13.08
CA ARG A 52 -2.86 9.23 -12.90
C ARG A 52 -3.37 9.02 -11.48
N ALA A 53 -3.89 10.07 -10.86
CA ALA A 53 -4.51 9.99 -9.54
C ALA A 53 -5.62 8.92 -9.47
N SER A 54 -6.36 8.71 -10.57
CA SER A 54 -7.37 7.65 -10.69
C SER A 54 -6.78 6.26 -10.60
N ASP A 55 -5.63 6.02 -11.22
CA ASP A 55 -4.97 4.71 -11.26
C ASP A 55 -4.32 4.44 -9.91
N HIS A 56 -3.73 5.46 -9.30
CA HIS A 56 -3.21 5.43 -7.93
C HIS A 56 -4.30 5.00 -6.94
N ALA A 57 -5.41 5.76 -6.89
CA ALA A 57 -6.51 5.49 -5.97
C ALA A 57 -7.18 4.13 -6.23
N ARG A 58 -7.33 3.73 -7.50
CA ARG A 58 -7.91 2.43 -7.87
C ARG A 58 -7.04 1.27 -7.40
N LEU A 59 -5.72 1.35 -7.61
CA LEU A 59 -4.79 0.32 -7.17
C LEU A 59 -4.78 0.20 -5.65
N MET A 60 -4.69 1.33 -4.93
CA MET A 60 -4.75 1.32 -3.46
C MET A 60 -6.04 0.70 -2.95
N SER A 61 -7.20 1.12 -3.48
CA SER A 61 -8.51 0.58 -3.10
C SER A 61 -8.65 -0.93 -3.38
N ARG A 62 -7.98 -1.42 -4.43
CA ARG A 62 -7.92 -2.86 -4.75
C ARG A 62 -7.09 -3.60 -3.71
N VAL A 63 -5.88 -3.12 -3.42
CA VAL A 63 -4.96 -3.72 -2.45
C VAL A 63 -5.58 -3.75 -1.04
N GLU A 64 -6.17 -2.66 -0.57
CA GLU A 64 -6.85 -2.60 0.72
C GLU A 64 -7.99 -3.62 0.84
N ARG A 65 -8.77 -3.79 -0.23
CA ARG A 65 -9.87 -4.76 -0.27
C ARG A 65 -9.34 -6.19 -0.17
N GLU A 66 -8.25 -6.50 -0.86
CA GLU A 66 -7.62 -7.82 -0.81
C GLU A 66 -7.02 -8.12 0.57
N LEU A 67 -6.38 -7.14 1.20
CA LEU A 67 -5.87 -7.25 2.57
C LEU A 67 -7.02 -7.54 3.54
N ARG A 68 -8.13 -6.80 3.45
CA ARG A 68 -9.34 -7.04 4.25
C ARG A 68 -9.91 -8.45 4.05
N GLN A 69 -9.93 -8.95 2.81
CA GLN A 69 -10.36 -10.33 2.52
C GLN A 69 -9.45 -11.39 3.14
N GLN A 70 -8.19 -11.05 3.45
CA GLN A 70 -7.20 -11.92 4.09
C GLN A 70 -7.17 -11.77 5.63
N GLY A 71 -8.05 -10.93 6.20
CA GLY A 71 -8.12 -10.65 7.63
C GLY A 71 -7.24 -9.49 8.10
N ASP A 72 -6.57 -8.80 7.18
CA ASP A 72 -5.72 -7.64 7.46
C ASP A 72 -6.58 -6.35 7.42
N ASP A 73 -7.59 -6.28 8.31
CA ASP A 73 -8.65 -5.25 8.26
C ASP A 73 -8.22 -3.86 8.70
N LYS A 74 -7.13 -3.77 9.49
CA LYS A 74 -6.64 -2.53 10.10
C LYS A 74 -5.42 -1.97 9.36
N VAL A 75 -5.50 -1.96 8.03
CA VAL A 75 -4.45 -1.44 7.15
C VAL A 75 -5.04 -0.35 6.27
N LEU A 76 -4.34 0.78 6.18
CA LEU A 76 -4.71 1.89 5.31
C LEU A 76 -3.53 2.27 4.43
N LEU A 77 -3.76 2.31 3.12
CA LEU A 77 -2.77 2.83 2.18
C LEU A 77 -2.98 4.35 2.08
N VAL A 78 -1.91 5.11 2.28
CA VAL A 78 -1.94 6.58 2.27
C VAL A 78 -1.16 7.06 1.06
N PRO A 79 -1.75 7.88 0.17
CA PRO A 79 -1.02 8.39 -0.97
C PRO A 79 -0.10 9.53 -0.52
N ALA A 80 1.19 9.42 -0.82
CA ALA A 80 2.10 10.57 -0.76
C ALA A 80 2.04 11.33 -2.08
N ILE A 81 1.90 12.64 -1.97
CA ILE A 81 2.15 13.58 -3.07
C ILE A 81 3.58 14.04 -2.83
N GLU A 82 4.52 13.62 -3.69
CA GLU A 82 5.83 14.27 -3.73
C GLU A 82 5.61 15.70 -4.26
N ASP A 83 6.09 16.70 -3.50
CA ASP A 83 6.03 18.14 -3.78
C ASP A 83 7.01 18.52 -4.92
#